data_AF-A0A839NI91-F1
#
_entry.id   AF-A0A839NI91-F1
#
_cell.length_a   1.000
_cell.length_b   1.000
_cell.length_c   1.000
_cell.angle_alpha   90.00
_cell.angle_beta   90.00
_cell.angle_gamma   90.00
#
_symmetry.space_group_name_H-M   'P 1'
#
loop_
_entity.id
_entity.type
_entity.pdbx_description
1 polymer ?
#
loop_
_entity_poly.entity_id
_entity_poly.type
_entity_poly.pdbx_seq_one_letter_code
_entity_poly.pdbx_strand_id
1 'polypeptide(L)'
;MREKLTKHFCVRLLIGAAPLVFFAIGMFAKGQSGNNGMSPNLEKFLPVCLILIYVSFLIIEGLNHLIKGRIGYGLCSIIAVFILVMVFLFIMYLEHLV
;
A
#
# COMPACT_ATOMS: atom_id res chain seq x y z
N MET A 1 -12.15 -23.17 -4.73
CA MET A 1 -12.56 -21.75 -4.82
C MET A 1 -11.84 -20.88 -3.78
N ARG A 2 -11.87 -21.28 -2.50
CA ARG A 2 -11.18 -20.59 -1.38
C ARG A 2 -9.69 -20.35 -1.63
N GLU A 3 -8.96 -21.38 -2.08
CA GLU A 3 -7.52 -21.30 -2.34
C GLU A 3 -7.16 -20.30 -3.45
N LYS A 4 -7.99 -20.18 -4.50
CA LYS A 4 -7.80 -19.18 -5.56
C LYS A 4 -8.01 -17.76 -5.03
N LEU A 5 -9.00 -17.56 -4.15
CA LEU A 5 -9.26 -16.29 -3.47
C LEU A 5 -8.10 -15.91 -2.55
N THR A 6 -7.60 -16.87 -1.75
CA THR A 6 -6.46 -16.65 -0.85
C THR A 6 -5.21 -16.30 -1.63
N LYS A 7 -4.87 -17.06 -2.70
CA LYS A 7 -3.74 -16.74 -3.57
C LYS A 7 -3.88 -15.36 -4.19
N HIS A 8 -5.09 -15.02 -4.67
CA HIS A 8 -5.38 -13.70 -5.22
C HIS A 8 -5.07 -12.62 -4.18
N PHE A 9 -5.66 -12.70 -2.99
CA PHE A 9 -5.43 -11.78 -1.88
C PHE A 9 -3.95 -11.67 -1.45
N CYS A 10 -3.27 -12.79 -1.24
CA CYS A 10 -1.87 -12.81 -0.82
C CYS A 10 -0.95 -12.15 -1.85
N VAL A 11 -1.17 -12.37 -3.15
CA VAL A 11 -0.39 -11.71 -4.20
C VAL A 11 -0.59 -10.20 -4.15
N ARG A 12 -1.82 -9.72 -3.90
CA ARG A 12 -2.07 -8.26 -3.80
C ARG A 12 -1.34 -7.65 -2.60
N LEU A 13 -1.43 -8.31 -1.45
CA LEU A 13 -0.72 -7.87 -0.26
C LEU A 13 0.80 -7.87 -0.46
N LEU A 14 1.38 -8.91 -1.06
CA LEU A 14 2.82 -8.98 -1.29
C LEU A 14 3.32 -7.88 -2.22
N ILE A 15 2.59 -7.60 -3.31
CA ILE A 15 2.94 -6.51 -4.23
C ILE A 15 2.84 -5.16 -3.53
N GLY A 16 1.80 -4.92 -2.73
CA GLY A 16 1.65 -3.68 -1.96
C GLY A 16 2.62 -3.55 -0.78
N ALA A 17 3.07 -4.67 -0.21
CA ALA A 17 4.04 -4.69 0.88
C ALA A 17 5.43 -4.27 0.41
N ALA A 18 5.83 -4.59 -0.82
CA ALA A 18 7.14 -4.21 -1.37
C ALA A 18 7.42 -2.70 -1.26
N PRO A 19 6.59 -1.79 -1.82
CA PRO A 19 6.81 -0.36 -1.66
C PRO A 19 6.61 0.12 -0.21
N LEU A 20 5.78 -0.54 0.61
CA LEU A 20 5.67 -0.22 2.05
C LEU A 20 6.97 -0.48 2.81
N VAL A 21 7.70 -1.55 2.47
CA VAL A 21 9.00 -1.84 3.09
C VAL A 21 10.02 -0.78 2.70
N PHE A 22 10.10 -0.40 1.42
CA PHE A 22 10.97 0.69 0.98
C PHE A 22 10.60 2.01 1.66
N PHE A 23 9.31 2.30 1.79
CA PHE A 23 8.83 3.47 2.51
C PHE A 23 9.28 3.45 3.98
N ALA A 24 9.07 2.34 4.69
CA ALA A 24 9.49 2.20 6.09
C ALA A 24 11.00 2.40 6.26
N ILE A 25 11.82 1.77 5.40
CA ILE A 25 13.28 1.94 5.44
C ILE A 25 13.65 3.42 5.23
N GLY A 26 13.07 4.09 4.24
CA GLY A 26 13.31 5.50 3.98
C GLY A 26 12.90 6.41 5.15
N MET A 27 11.79 6.09 5.82
CA MET A 27 11.28 6.85 6.98
C MET A 27 12.19 6.72 8.20
N PHE A 28 12.68 5.52 8.51
CA PHE A 28 13.54 5.27 9.68
C PHE A 28 15.05 5.45 9.42
N ALA A 29 15.47 5.75 8.19
CA ALA A 29 16.84 6.13 7.89
C ALA A 29 17.16 7.51 8.51
N LYS A 30 18.06 7.54 9.50
CA LYS A 30 18.45 8.76 10.23
C LYS A 30 18.94 9.87 9.28
N GLY A 31 18.37 11.07 9.43
CA GLY A 31 19.04 12.32 9.05
C GLY A 31 18.37 13.21 8.00
N GLN A 32 17.20 12.85 7.45
CA GLN A 32 16.51 13.73 6.50
C GLN A 32 15.00 13.81 6.74
N SER A 33 14.54 15.02 7.06
CA SER A 33 13.15 15.41 6.85
C SER A 33 12.78 15.12 5.39
N GLY A 34 11.59 14.58 5.13
CA GLY A 34 11.13 14.37 3.74
C GLY A 34 11.01 15.68 2.94
N ASN A 35 11.15 16.82 3.61
CA ASN A 35 11.09 18.15 3.08
C ASN A 35 12.38 18.93 3.40
N ASN A 36 13.41 18.76 2.56
CA ASN A 36 14.67 19.51 2.67
C ASN A 36 14.65 20.84 1.88
N GLY A 37 13.47 21.38 1.56
CA GLY A 37 13.29 22.68 0.92
C GLY A 37 13.73 22.79 -0.55
N MET A 38 14.50 21.85 -1.08
CA MET A 38 15.07 21.91 -2.44
C MET A 38 14.51 20.84 -3.40
N SER A 39 14.00 19.72 -2.87
CA SER A 39 13.23 18.70 -3.59
C SER A 39 12.62 17.69 -2.60
N PRO A 40 11.54 16.96 -2.95
CA PRO A 40 11.08 15.81 -2.17
C PRO A 40 12.20 14.78 -2.09
N ASN A 41 12.45 14.22 -0.90
CA ASN A 41 13.38 13.11 -0.80
C ASN A 41 12.84 11.93 -1.62
N LEU A 42 13.52 11.61 -2.73
CA LEU A 42 13.07 10.61 -3.70
C LEU A 42 12.89 9.23 -3.05
N GLU A 43 13.70 8.92 -2.03
CA GLU A 43 13.64 7.67 -1.26
C GLU A 43 12.34 7.55 -0.46
N LYS A 44 11.79 8.68 0.00
CA LYS A 44 10.49 8.73 0.71
C LYS A 44 9.33 8.93 -0.26
N PHE A 45 9.52 9.72 -1.30
CA PHE A 45 8.45 10.13 -2.23
C PHE A 45 8.06 9.01 -3.22
N LEU A 46 9.05 8.32 -3.81
CA LEU A 46 8.78 7.28 -4.80
C LEU A 46 7.95 6.11 -4.21
N PRO A 47 8.26 5.56 -3.03
CA PRO A 47 7.44 4.53 -2.41
C PRO A 47 6.00 4.98 -2.14
N VAL A 48 5.80 6.23 -1.72
CA VAL A 48 4.44 6.80 -1.51
C VAL A 48 3.66 6.81 -2.82
N CYS A 49 4.27 7.30 -3.92
CA CYS A 49 3.61 7.29 -5.23
C CYS A 49 3.24 5.87 -5.68
N LEU A 50 4.15 4.90 -5.49
CA LEU A 50 3.88 3.50 -5.83
C LEU A 50 2.73 2.91 -5.00
N ILE A 51 2.66 3.20 -3.70
CA ILE A 51 1.55 2.78 -2.83
C ILE A 51 0.24 3.41 -3.30
N LEU A 52 0.22 4.72 -3.59
CA LEU A 52 -0.99 5.41 -4.02
C LEU A 52 -1.51 4.88 -5.36
N ILE A 53 -0.62 4.68 -6.34
CA ILE A 53 -0.99 4.06 -7.63
C ILE A 53 -1.54 2.67 -7.40
N TYR A 54 -0.88 1.86 -6.57
CA TYR A 54 -1.27 0.48 -6.33
C TYR A 54 -2.61 0.36 -5.58
N VAL A 55 -2.81 1.16 -4.54
CA VAL A 55 -4.08 1.25 -3.81
C VAL A 55 -5.21 1.69 -4.74
N SER A 56 -4.98 2.70 -5.58
CA SER A 56 -5.97 3.15 -6.56
C SER A 56 -6.35 2.04 -7.55
N PHE A 57 -5.35 1.31 -8.04
CA PHE A 57 -5.56 0.14 -8.90
C PHE A 57 -6.41 -0.94 -8.19
N LEU A 58 -6.13 -1.26 -6.93
CA LEU A 58 -6.89 -2.25 -6.17
C LEU A 58 -8.34 -1.82 -5.89
N ILE A 59 -8.58 -0.53 -5.65
CA ILE A 59 -9.94 0.01 -5.53
C ILE A 59 -10.70 -0.21 -6.84
N ILE A 60 -10.09 0.15 -7.98
CA ILE A 60 -10.71 -0.03 -9.31
C ILE A 60 -10.93 -1.52 -9.60
N GLU A 61 -9.96 -2.39 -9.31
CA GLU A 61 -10.08 -3.85 -9.46
C GLU A 61 -11.23 -4.40 -8.60
N GLY A 62 -11.30 -3.97 -7.34
CA GLY A 62 -12.34 -4.35 -6.38
C GLY A 62 -13.73 -3.96 -6.86
N LEU A 63 -13.92 -2.71 -7.26
CA LEU A 63 -15.19 -2.19 -7.79
C LEU A 63 -15.60 -2.92 -9.09
N ASN A 64 -14.65 -3.16 -10.00
CA ASN A 64 -14.90 -3.89 -11.24
C ASN A 64 -15.35 -5.34 -10.98
N HIS A 65 -14.78 -6.01 -9.97
CA HIS A 65 -15.21 -7.34 -9.55
C HIS A 65 -16.61 -7.34 -8.91
N LEU A 66 -16.94 -6.33 -8.11
CA LEU A 66 -18.27 -6.17 -7.52
C LEU A 66 -19.34 -5.96 -8.61
N ILE A 67 -19.10 -5.09 -9.58
CA ILE A 67 -20.02 -4.85 -10.71
C ILE A 67 -20.25 -6.13 -11.51
N LYS A 68 -19.23 -6.99 -11.65
CA LYS A 68 -19.32 -8.27 -12.37
C LYS A 68 -19.89 -9.42 -11.53
N GLY A 69 -20.49 -9.14 -10.37
CA GLY A 69 -21.07 -10.16 -9.47
C GLY A 69 -20.04 -11.07 -8.79
N ARG A 70 -18.74 -10.76 -8.90
CA ARG A 70 -17.65 -11.54 -8.29
C ARG A 70 -17.30 -11.00 -6.90
N ILE A 71 -18.27 -11.07 -5.99
CA ILE A 71 -18.22 -10.42 -4.67
C ILE A 71 -16.97 -10.81 -3.88
N GLY A 72 -16.60 -12.11 -3.85
CA GLY A 72 -15.43 -12.58 -3.11
C GLY A 72 -14.10 -11.96 -3.56
N TYR A 73 -13.88 -11.85 -4.88
CA TYR A 73 -12.68 -11.19 -5.41
C TYR A 73 -12.69 -9.69 -5.15
N GLY A 74 -13.86 -9.06 -5.30
CA GLY A 74 -14.03 -7.64 -4.98
C GLY A 74 -13.70 -7.32 -3.53
N LEU A 75 -14.24 -8.10 -2.59
CA LEU A 75 -13.94 -7.96 -1.17
C LEU A 75 -12.46 -8.21 -0.86
N CYS A 76 -11.82 -9.21 -1.48
CA CYS A 76 -10.39 -9.44 -1.29
C CYS A 76 -9.54 -8.22 -1.67
N SER A 77 -9.80 -7.58 -2.82
CA SER A 77 -9.05 -6.38 -3.23
C SER A 77 -9.29 -5.21 -2.28
N ILE A 78 -10.53 -4.98 -1.84
CA ILE A 78 -10.86 -3.90 -0.90
C ILE A 78 -10.26 -4.15 0.50
N ILE A 79 -10.29 -5.39 1.01
CA ILE A 79 -9.64 -5.74 2.28
C ILE A 79 -8.13 -5.55 2.18
N ALA A 80 -7.51 -5.90 1.05
CA ALA A 80 -6.08 -5.66 0.83
C ALA A 80 -5.74 -4.16 0.88
N VAL A 81 -6.57 -3.30 0.26
CA VAL A 81 -6.42 -1.84 0.37
C VAL A 81 -6.47 -1.39 1.82
N PHE A 82 -7.47 -1.84 2.58
CA PHE A 82 -7.62 -1.46 3.98
C PHE A 82 -6.38 -1.81 4.80
N ILE A 83 -5.85 -3.03 4.64
CA ILE A 83 -4.63 -3.46 5.33
C ILE A 83 -3.43 -2.61 4.92
N LEU A 84 -3.22 -2.39 3.62
CA LEU A 84 -2.09 -1.61 3.12
C LEU A 84 -2.12 -0.15 3.62
N VAL A 85 -3.28 0.48 3.60
CA VAL A 85 -3.47 1.85 4.11
C VAL A 85 -3.26 1.91 5.62
N MET A 86 -3.77 0.94 6.38
CA MET A 86 -3.55 0.89 7.83
C MET A 86 -2.07 0.73 8.18
N VAL A 87 -1.35 -0.15 7.48
CA VAL A 87 0.10 -0.31 7.66
C VAL A 87 0.85 0.96 7.28
N PHE A 88 0.47 1.63 6.18
CA PHE A 88 1.05 2.91 5.79
C PHE A 88 0.90 3.98 6.87
N LEU A 89 -0.34 4.17 7.37
CA LEU A 89 -0.63 5.13 8.44
C LEU A 89 0.11 4.78 9.74
N PHE A 90 0.21 3.48 10.06
CA PHE A 90 0.96 3.01 11.22
C PHE A 90 2.46 3.33 11.12
N ILE A 91 3.08 3.15 9.94
CA ILE A 91 4.48 3.54 9.71
C ILE A 91 4.66 5.05 9.92
N MET A 92 3.78 5.88 9.35
CA MET A 92 3.84 7.33 9.53
C MET A 92 3.66 7.74 11.00
N TYR A 93 2.75 7.07 11.72
CA TYR A 93 2.54 7.33 13.15
C TYR A 93 3.78 6.97 13.98
N LEU A 94 4.42 5.84 13.69
CA LEU A 94 5.66 5.44 14.36
C LEU A 94 6.82 6.40 14.09
N GLU A 95 6.98 6.92 12.88
CA GLU A 95 8.00 7.96 12.60
C GLU A 95 7.76 9.20 13.48
N HIS A 96 6.51 9.58 13.74
CA HIS A 96 6.23 10.74 14.58
C HIS A 96 6.57 10.53 16.07
N LEU A 97 6.62 9.28 16.53
CA LEU A 97 6.94 8.93 17.92
C LEU A 97 8.46 8.74 18.17
N VAL A 98 9.26 8.54 17.12
CA VAL A 98 10.70 8.26 17.19
C VAL A 98 11.52 9.53 16.97
#